data_AF-A0A3D1Q963-F1
#
_entry.id   AF-A0A3D1Q963-F1
#
_cell.length_a   1.000
_cell.length_b   1.000
_cell.length_c   1.000
_cell.angle_alpha   90.00
_cell.angle_beta   90.00
_cell.angle_gamma   90.00
#
_symmetry.space_group_name_H-M   'P 1'
#
loop_
_entity.id
_entity.type
_entity.pdbx_description
1 polymer ?
#
loop_
_entity_poly.entity_id
_entity_poly.type
_entity_poly.pdbx_seq_one_letter_code
_entity_poly.pdbx_strand_id
1 'polypeptide(L)'
;MNSHEGIRIAVAAKQNAPENGDIVAFWNAIPDEELFKVEAVRVNLKPEDLPGKPLSRVKCERCGESVMDSREILLGGRILCRACANGAYYEKL
;
A
#
# COMPACT_ATOMS: atom_id res chain seq x y z
N MET A 1 -16.96 -11.22 3.25
CA MET A 1 -17.42 -10.17 2.30
C MET A 1 -16.54 -8.97 2.54
N ASN A 2 -15.65 -8.63 1.62
CA ASN A 2 -14.89 -7.38 1.72
C ASN A 2 -15.90 -6.25 1.47
N SER A 3 -16.28 -5.52 2.51
CA SER A 3 -17.24 -4.41 2.41
C SER A 3 -16.67 -3.21 1.63
N HIS A 4 -15.39 -3.26 1.24
CA HIS A 4 -14.63 -2.14 0.72
C HIS A 4 -14.68 -0.93 1.67
N GLU A 5 -14.97 -1.14 2.96
CA GLU A 5 -15.07 -0.10 3.98
C GLU A 5 -13.97 -0.30 5.00
N GLY A 6 -13.43 0.81 5.51
CA GLY A 6 -12.38 0.80 6.51
C GLY A 6 -12.36 2.10 7.30
N ILE A 7 -11.48 2.15 8.29
CA ILE A 7 -11.24 3.36 9.09
C ILE A 7 -9.83 3.86 8.79
N ARG A 8 -9.72 5.10 8.34
CA ARG A 8 -8.44 5.82 8.24
C ARG A 8 -8.20 6.52 9.57
N ILE A 9 -7.08 6.19 10.21
CA ILE A 9 -6.59 6.87 11.41
C ILE A 9 -5.31 7.60 11.05
N ALA A 10 -5.24 8.89 11.36
CA ALA A 10 -4.06 9.71 11.16
C ALA A 10 -3.75 10.50 12.44
N VAL A 11 -2.47 10.71 12.73
CA VAL A 11 -2.04 11.58 13.85
C VAL A 11 -2.52 13.00 13.58
N ALA A 12 -3.23 13.57 14.56
CA ALA A 12 -3.75 14.93 14.57
C ALA A 12 -3.29 15.72 15.81
N ALA A 13 -2.47 15.10 16.67
CA ALA A 13 -1.91 15.71 17.87
C ALA A 13 -1.25 17.06 17.56
N LYS A 14 -1.63 18.08 18.32
CA LYS A 14 -1.13 19.47 18.14
C LYS A 14 0.19 19.75 18.84
N GLN A 15 0.64 18.82 19.67
CA GLN A 15 1.83 18.95 20.49
C GLN A 15 2.60 17.63 20.49
N ASN A 16 3.92 17.72 20.71
CA ASN A 16 4.77 16.56 20.88
C ASN A 16 4.95 16.24 22.36
N ALA A 17 5.24 14.98 22.67
CA ALA A 17 5.70 14.61 23.99
C ALA A 17 7.00 15.35 24.35
N PRO A 18 7.21 15.71 25.63
CA PRO A 18 8.45 16.33 26.07
C PRO A 18 9.65 15.41 25.83
N GLU A 19 10.80 15.97 25.44
CA GLU A 19 12.03 15.21 25.19
C GLU A 19 12.52 14.44 26.43
N ASN A 20 12.35 15.03 27.61
CA ASN A 20 12.70 14.45 28.90
C ASN A 20 11.44 14.41 29.78
N GLY A 21 10.80 13.26 29.87
CA GLY A 21 9.59 13.05 30.65
C GLY A 21 8.99 11.66 30.46
N ASP A 22 7.94 11.36 31.21
CA ASP A 22 7.17 10.13 31.03
C ASP A 22 6.23 10.27 29.81
N ILE A 23 6.67 9.74 28.67
CA ILE A 23 5.93 9.83 27.41
C ILE A 23 4.59 9.08 27.46
N VAL A 24 4.52 8.01 28.26
CA VAL A 24 3.32 7.16 28.34
C VAL A 24 2.26 7.90 29.15
N ALA A 25 2.63 8.47 30.29
CA ALA A 25 1.75 9.30 31.08
C ALA A 25 1.24 10.52 30.30
N PHE A 26 2.11 11.17 29.51
CA PHE A 26 1.74 12.31 28.68
C PHE A 26 0.65 11.96 27.64
N TRP A 27 0.86 10.90 26.85
CA TRP A 27 -0.11 10.55 25.80
C TRP A 27 -1.41 9.99 26.39
N ASN A 28 -1.35 9.23 27.50
CA ASN A 28 -2.54 8.72 28.18
C ASN A 28 -3.42 9.84 28.79
N ALA A 29 -2.87 11.03 29.00
CA ALA A 29 -3.61 12.16 29.55
C ALA A 29 -4.40 12.95 28.49
N ILE A 30 -4.19 12.67 27.19
CA ILE A 30 -4.81 13.40 26.08
C ILE A 30 -5.91 12.52 25.46
N PRO A 31 -7.13 13.04 25.21
CA PRO A 31 -8.20 12.28 24.57
C PRO A 31 -7.85 11.81 23.15
N ASP A 32 -8.34 10.64 22.75
CA ASP A 32 -8.09 10.05 21.43
C ASP A 32 -8.52 10.98 20.28
N GLU A 33 -9.59 11.77 20.44
CA GLU A 33 -10.08 12.72 19.44
C GLU A 33 -9.14 13.89 19.20
N GLU A 34 -8.28 14.21 20.18
CA GLU A 34 -7.23 15.22 20.04
C GLU A 34 -5.94 14.63 19.47
N LEU A 35 -5.70 13.34 19.69
CA LEU A 35 -4.54 12.63 19.18
C LEU A 35 -4.71 12.18 17.73
N PHE A 36 -5.92 11.80 17.35
CA PHE A 36 -6.19 11.12 16.09
C PHE A 36 -7.38 11.71 15.35
N LYS A 37 -7.20 11.84 14.03
CA LYS A 37 -8.32 12.02 13.10
C LYS A 37 -8.78 10.64 12.64
N VAL A 38 -10.05 10.32 12.91
CA VAL A 38 -10.67 9.05 12.54
C VAL A 38 -11.72 9.29 11.44
N GLU A 39 -11.58 8.62 10.31
CA GLU A 39 -12.44 8.81 9.15
C GLU A 39 -12.93 7.45 8.61
N ALA A 40 -14.25 7.29 8.47
CA ALA A 40 -14.80 6.17 7.70
C ALA A 40 -14.49 6.38 6.22
N VAL A 41 -13.88 5.38 5.59
CA VAL A 41 -13.43 5.46 4.20
C VAL A 41 -13.91 4.25 3.40
N ARG A 42 -14.08 4.45 2.09
CA ARG A 42 -14.22 3.35 1.13
C ARG A 42 -12.87 3.09 0.48
N VAL A 43 -12.39 1.86 0.56
CA VAL A 43 -11.12 1.41 -0.04
C VAL A 43 -11.41 0.77 -1.39
N ASN A 44 -10.82 1.29 -2.46
CA ASN A 44 -10.94 0.72 -3.79
C ASN A 44 -9.90 -0.40 -4.00
N LEU A 45 -10.14 -1.58 -3.43
CA LEU A 45 -9.31 -2.76 -3.65
C LEU A 45 -9.77 -3.50 -4.90
N LYS A 46 -8.84 -3.76 -5.81
CA LYS A 46 -9.10 -4.65 -6.94
C LYS A 46 -9.02 -6.11 -6.48
N PRO A 47 -9.68 -7.06 -7.17
CA PRO A 47 -9.55 -8.48 -6.85
C PRO A 47 -8.10 -8.96 -6.78
N GLU A 48 -7.24 -8.46 -7.68
CA GLU A 48 -5.81 -8.77 -7.75
C GLU A 48 -4.96 -8.19 -6.59
N ASP A 49 -5.50 -7.24 -5.81
CA ASP A 49 -4.83 -6.70 -4.62
C ASP A 49 -5.10 -7.54 -3.36
N LEU A 50 -6.06 -8.47 -3.42
CA LEU A 50 -6.44 -9.29 -2.27
C LEU A 50 -5.41 -10.39 -2.01
N PRO A 51 -5.10 -10.68 -0.73
CA PRO A 51 -4.21 -11.78 -0.40
C PRO A 51 -4.84 -13.12 -0.82
N GLY A 52 -4.02 -14.05 -1.31
CA GLY A 52 -4.48 -15.36 -1.72
C GLY A 52 -3.68 -15.93 -2.88
N LYS A 53 -4.25 -16.94 -3.54
CA LYS A 53 -3.68 -17.48 -4.78
C LYS A 53 -3.81 -16.42 -5.89
N PRO A 54 -2.78 -16.23 -6.73
CA PRO A 54 -2.85 -15.27 -7.81
C PRO A 54 -4.03 -15.52 -8.74
N LEU A 55 -4.73 -14.45 -9.12
CA LEU A 55 -5.89 -14.54 -10.02
C LEU A 55 -5.48 -14.67 -11.48
N SER A 56 -4.31 -14.13 -11.83
CA SER A 56 -3.73 -14.21 -13.16
C SER A 56 -2.22 -14.47 -13.09
N ARG A 57 -1.71 -15.14 -14.12
CA ARG A 57 -0.28 -15.34 -14.33
C ARG A 57 0.01 -15.33 -15.82
N VAL A 58 0.86 -14.41 -16.24
CA VAL A 58 1.34 -14.27 -17.62
C VAL A 58 2.87 -14.27 -17.64
N LYS A 59 3.48 -14.39 -18.82
CA LYS A 59 4.94 -14.25 -18.98
C LYS A 59 5.27 -12.93 -19.65
N CYS A 60 6.29 -12.24 -19.13
CA CYS A 60 6.85 -11.08 -19.81
C CYS A 60 7.50 -11.51 -21.13
N GLU A 61 7.07 -10.92 -22.24
CA GLU A 61 7.58 -11.24 -23.58
C GLU A 61 9.04 -10.77 -23.81
N ARG A 62 9.60 -9.97 -22.89
CA ARG A 62 11.00 -9.50 -22.96
C ARG A 62 11.96 -10.32 -22.10
N CYS A 63 11.64 -10.54 -20.82
CA CYS A 63 12.53 -11.25 -19.88
C CYS A 63 12.12 -12.69 -19.58
N GLY A 64 10.91 -13.12 -19.95
CA GLY A 64 10.39 -14.47 -19.71
C GLY A 64 9.90 -14.75 -18.29
N GLU A 65 10.08 -13.81 -17.36
CA GLU A 65 9.62 -13.94 -15.97
C GLU A 65 8.09 -13.97 -15.88
N SER A 66 7.57 -14.64 -14.84
CA SER A 66 6.14 -14.68 -14.57
C SER A 66 5.70 -13.36 -13.91
N VAL A 67 4.67 -12.74 -14.48
CA VAL A 67 3.97 -11.59 -13.91
C VAL A 67 2.62 -12.06 -13.40
N MET A 68 2.27 -11.68 -12.17
CA MET A 68 1.07 -12.14 -11.48
C MET A 68 0.19 -10.98 -11.05
N ASP A 69 -1.11 -11.24 -10.95
CA ASP A 69 -2.12 -10.33 -10.41
C ASP A 69 -2.20 -9.01 -11.19
N SER A 70 -2.29 -9.15 -12.52
CA SER A 70 -2.53 -8.03 -13.45
C SER A 70 -1.48 -6.91 -13.33
N ARG A 71 -0.24 -7.26 -12.98
CA ARG A 71 0.89 -6.31 -12.86
C ARG A 71 1.62 -6.08 -14.18
N GLU A 72 1.25 -6.79 -15.24
CA GLU A 72 1.76 -6.62 -16.59
C GLU A 72 1.32 -5.30 -17.23
N ILE A 73 2.10 -4.84 -18.20
CA ILE A 73 1.84 -3.66 -19.00
C ILE A 73 1.77 -4.08 -20.46
N LEU A 74 0.68 -3.71 -21.15
CA LEU A 74 0.56 -3.87 -22.59
C LEU A 74 1.21 -2.67 -23.28
N LEU A 75 2.36 -2.88 -23.93
CA LEU A 75 3.10 -1.83 -24.61
C LEU A 75 3.49 -2.31 -26.01
N GLY A 76 3.07 -1.59 -27.05
CA GLY A 76 3.37 -1.94 -28.44
C GLY A 76 2.86 -3.34 -28.84
N GLY A 77 1.72 -3.76 -28.29
CA GLY A 77 1.12 -5.08 -28.54
C GLY A 77 1.80 -6.23 -27.80
N ARG A 78 2.76 -5.95 -26.91
CA ARG A 78 3.45 -6.97 -26.08
C ARG A 78 3.11 -6.83 -24.61
N ILE A 79 2.99 -7.97 -23.93
CA ILE A 79 2.83 -8.10 -22.49
C ILE A 79 4.21 -8.05 -21.83
N LEU A 80 4.46 -7.02 -21.02
CA LEU A 80 5.74 -6.77 -20.37
C LEU A 80 5.58 -6.67 -18.84
N CYS A 81 6.61 -7.05 -18.08
CA CYS A 81 6.68 -6.70 -16.65
C CYS A 81 6.99 -5.20 -16.49
N ARG A 82 6.65 -4.61 -15.34
CA ARG A 82 6.89 -3.18 -15.05
C ARG A 82 8.35 -2.76 -15.26
N ALA A 83 9.30 -3.61 -14.87
CA ALA A 83 10.72 -3.35 -15.06
C ALA A 83 11.12 -3.30 -16.54
N CYS A 84 10.58 -4.21 -17.37
CA CYS A 84 10.88 -4.25 -18.80
C CYS A 84 10.19 -3.12 -19.59
N ALA A 85 9.04 -2.64 -19.12
CA ALA A 85 8.28 -1.56 -19.74
C ALA A 85 8.76 -0.16 -19.33
N ASN A 86 9.00 0.06 -18.03
CA ASN A 86 9.23 1.39 -17.44
C ASN A 86 10.66 1.58 -16.88
N GLY A 87 11.49 0.54 -16.91
CA GLY A 87 12.79 0.52 -16.25
C GLY A 87 12.74 -0.18 -14.88
N ALA A 88 13.84 -0.84 -14.53
CA ALA A 88 14.03 -1.46 -13.22
C ALA A 88 14.56 -0.43 -12.22
N TYR A 89 14.25 -0.61 -10.93
CA TYR A 89 14.84 0.19 -9.85
C TYR A 89 16.28 -0.23 -9.50
N TYR A 90 16.81 -1.21 -10.22
CA TYR A 90 18.12 -1.83 -10.00
C TYR A 90 18.86 -1.98 -11.32
N GLU A 91 20.18 -2.07 -11.24
CA GLU A 91 21.06 -2.39 -12.36
C GLU A 91 21.54 -3.84 -12.27
N LYS A 92 21.75 -4.47 -13.43
CA LYS A 92 22.35 -5.81 -13.49
C LYS A 92 23.87 -5.66 -13.51
N LEU A 93 24.55 -6.57 -12.84
CA LEU A 93 26.00 -6.73 -12.94
C LEU A 93 26.39 -7.52 -14.19
#